data_AF-A0A132U7Q8-F1
#
_entry.id   AF-A0A132U7Q8-F1
#
_cell.length_a   1.000
_cell.length_b   1.000
_cell.length_c   1.000
_cell.angle_alpha   90.00
_cell.angle_beta   90.00
_cell.angle_gamma   90.00
#
_symmetry.space_group_name_H-M   'P 1'
#
loop_
_entity.id
_entity.type
_entity.pdbx_description
1 polymer ?
#
loop_
_entity_poly.entity_id
_entity_poly.type
_entity_poly.pdbx_seq_one_letter_code
_entity_poly.pdbx_strand_id
1 'polypeptide(L)'
;MSLMKTRRGKWFLLLGVMVLMIAVLSGCAPASTVTHTTEDLKNGGFWQSNVVYYFAIALDTFAEWFNGQYGFAVLVMVIIVRTLILPLTMKQVKSSRAMQAIQPELEKIKKKYKDTPEKVQQETMRLFQENKVNPMAGCLPLIVQMPIFIALYNSIYYNPSLREHSFLWLQLGKPDHLFILPLLAAATTFLQTRMMTKMNPVQQQGPMQFMMMVYPVLIFIMSYNFPSALPLYWFYSNLYTIIQNYFLYRNNDKTKLAVATAGAGAGSAKEVNLVKSKNTNARKDVTPAAKGNSSKGKKEAKKSK
;
A
#
# COMPACT_ATOMS: atom_id res chain seq x y z
N MET A 1 -5.49 -34.23 -14.70
CA MET A 1 -5.28 -34.76 -13.33
C MET A 1 -4.08 -34.04 -12.74
N SER A 2 -4.29 -33.19 -11.74
CA SER A 2 -3.32 -32.15 -11.32
C SER A 2 -2.03 -32.75 -10.77
N LEU A 3 -0.90 -32.47 -11.43
CA LEU A 3 0.46 -32.77 -10.97
C LEU A 3 0.72 -32.23 -9.54
N MET A 4 -0.08 -31.30 -9.02
CA MET A 4 0.07 -30.75 -7.67
C MET A 4 -0.31 -31.71 -6.53
N LYS A 5 -0.97 -32.85 -6.81
CA LYS A 5 -1.44 -33.77 -5.76
C LYS A 5 -0.38 -34.76 -5.30
N THR A 6 0.66 -35.02 -6.09
CA THR A 6 1.71 -36.00 -5.74
C THR A 6 2.88 -35.34 -5.01
N ARG A 7 3.50 -36.07 -4.07
CA ARG A 7 4.69 -35.62 -3.32
C ARG A 7 5.82 -35.20 -4.25
N ARG A 8 5.97 -35.88 -5.40
CA ARG A 8 6.93 -35.54 -6.47
C ARG A 8 6.56 -34.25 -7.20
N GLY A 9 5.30 -34.02 -7.52
CA GLY A 9 4.87 -32.78 -8.17
C GLY A 9 5.05 -31.54 -7.30
N LYS A 10 4.86 -31.65 -5.97
CA LYS A 10 5.21 -30.59 -5.02
C LYS A 10 6.71 -30.29 -5.01
N TRP A 11 7.56 -31.32 -5.13
CA TRP A 11 9.02 -31.17 -5.26
C TRP A 11 9.42 -30.49 -6.56
N PHE A 12 8.80 -30.84 -7.69
CA PHE A 12 9.05 -30.14 -8.96
C PHE A 12 8.58 -28.69 -8.93
N LEU A 13 7.48 -28.38 -8.25
CA LEU A 13 6.98 -27.02 -8.09
C LEU A 13 7.88 -26.21 -7.16
N LEU A 14 8.36 -26.81 -6.07
CA LEU A 14 9.36 -26.19 -5.18
C LEU A 14 10.70 -25.99 -5.87
N LEU A 15 11.19 -26.95 -6.63
CA LEU A 15 12.39 -26.80 -7.47
C LEU A 15 12.19 -25.72 -8.53
N GLY A 16 11.05 -25.68 -9.20
CA GLY A 16 10.73 -24.63 -10.16
C GLY A 16 10.70 -23.24 -9.53
N VAL A 17 10.09 -23.09 -8.35
CA VAL A 17 10.07 -21.82 -7.60
C VAL A 17 11.46 -21.45 -7.08
N MET A 18 12.25 -22.43 -6.62
CA MET A 18 13.60 -22.23 -6.14
C MET A 18 14.56 -21.86 -7.28
N VAL A 19 14.46 -22.51 -8.44
CA VAL A 19 15.21 -22.18 -9.66
C VAL A 19 14.78 -20.81 -10.18
N LEU A 20 13.48 -20.47 -10.16
CA LEU A 20 12.99 -19.13 -10.48
C LEU A 20 13.55 -18.09 -9.51
N MET A 21 13.58 -18.39 -8.20
CA MET A 21 14.17 -17.49 -7.20
C MET A 21 15.68 -17.34 -7.39
N ILE A 22 16.41 -18.43 -7.62
CA ILE A 22 17.86 -18.42 -7.85
C ILE A 22 18.19 -17.67 -9.14
N ALA A 23 17.40 -17.85 -10.20
CA ALA A 23 17.55 -17.10 -11.46
C ALA A 23 17.23 -15.60 -11.30
N VAL A 24 16.35 -15.23 -10.37
CA VAL A 24 16.07 -13.82 -10.03
C VAL A 24 17.15 -13.24 -9.10
N LEU A 25 17.71 -14.05 -8.20
CA LEU A 25 18.73 -13.65 -7.22
C LEU A 25 20.15 -13.60 -7.82
N SER A 26 20.44 -14.39 -8.87
CA SER A 26 21.72 -14.32 -9.59
C SER A 26 21.92 -12.99 -10.32
N GLY A 27 20.88 -12.16 -10.46
CA GLY A 27 20.97 -10.78 -10.93
C GLY A 27 21.55 -9.77 -9.92
N CYS A 28 21.91 -10.22 -8.71
CA CYS A 28 22.57 -9.40 -7.68
C CYS A 28 24.07 -9.67 -7.50
N ALA A 29 24.69 -10.52 -8.32
CA ALA A 29 26.14 -10.74 -8.24
C ALA A 29 26.91 -9.55 -8.84
N PRO A 30 27.88 -8.95 -8.13
CA PRO A 30 28.77 -7.97 -8.72
C PRO A 30 29.76 -8.70 -9.63
N ALA A 31 29.54 -8.66 -10.94
CA ALA A 31 30.51 -9.13 -11.91
C ALA A 31 31.62 -8.08 -12.10
N SER A 32 32.84 -8.58 -12.07
CA SER A 32 34.13 -7.88 -12.17
C SER A 32 34.27 -6.94 -13.37
N THR A 33 34.80 -5.73 -13.11
CA THR A 33 35.51 -4.79 -14.02
C THR A 33 35.40 -5.06 -15.53
N VAL A 34 34.22 -4.86 -16.08
CA VAL A 34 34.00 -4.59 -17.51
C VAL A 34 33.18 -3.31 -17.57
N THR A 35 33.55 -2.35 -18.42
CA THR A 35 32.75 -1.16 -18.71
C THR A 35 31.50 -1.60 -19.45
N HIS A 36 30.52 -2.05 -18.68
CA HIS A 36 29.27 -2.57 -19.19
C HIS A 36 28.45 -1.45 -19.85
N THR A 37 28.15 -1.63 -21.13
CA THR A 37 27.31 -0.75 -21.94
C THR A 37 25.94 -1.38 -22.17
N THR A 38 24.98 -0.59 -22.65
CA THR A 38 23.62 -1.07 -22.94
C THR A 38 23.59 -2.13 -24.05
N GLU A 39 24.59 -2.14 -24.94
CA GLU A 39 24.73 -3.14 -26.01
C GLU A 39 25.11 -4.52 -25.48
N ASP A 40 25.91 -4.58 -24.40
CA ASP A 40 26.32 -5.83 -23.75
C ASP A 40 25.11 -6.60 -23.18
N LEU A 41 24.02 -5.89 -22.86
CA LEU A 41 22.79 -6.51 -22.36
C LEU A 41 22.12 -7.43 -23.38
N LYS A 42 22.25 -7.16 -24.69
CA LYS A 42 21.67 -8.02 -25.75
C LYS A 42 22.27 -9.42 -25.73
N ASN A 43 23.56 -9.50 -25.44
CA ASN A 43 24.32 -10.74 -25.41
C ASN A 43 24.37 -11.38 -24.00
N GLY A 44 23.75 -10.73 -23.01
CA GLY A 44 23.66 -11.22 -21.64
C GLY A 44 22.67 -12.38 -21.47
N GLY A 45 22.53 -12.83 -20.21
CA GLY A 45 21.57 -13.88 -19.85
C GLY A 45 20.12 -13.49 -20.14
N PHE A 46 19.19 -14.45 -20.03
CA PHE A 46 17.77 -14.23 -20.36
C PHE A 46 17.19 -12.94 -19.74
N TRP A 47 17.44 -12.70 -18.44
CA TRP A 47 16.95 -11.50 -17.75
C TRP A 47 17.55 -10.20 -18.31
N GLN A 48 18.84 -10.20 -18.64
CA GLN A 48 19.55 -9.03 -19.15
C GLN A 48 19.03 -8.65 -20.54
N SER A 49 18.92 -9.63 -21.45
CA SER A 49 18.49 -9.39 -22.83
C SER A 49 16.99 -9.13 -22.97
N ASN A 50 16.15 -9.78 -22.16
CA ASN A 50 14.69 -9.69 -22.32
C ASN A 50 14.01 -8.71 -21.37
N VAL A 51 14.67 -8.25 -20.31
CA VAL A 51 14.07 -7.31 -19.34
C VAL A 51 14.93 -6.07 -19.19
N VAL A 52 16.18 -6.21 -18.79
CA VAL A 52 17.06 -5.06 -18.49
C VAL A 52 17.31 -4.22 -19.74
N TYR A 53 17.58 -4.86 -20.89
CA TYR A 53 17.80 -4.17 -22.16
C TYR A 53 16.63 -3.25 -22.54
N TYR A 54 15.40 -3.77 -22.49
CA TYR A 54 14.21 -2.98 -22.80
C TYR A 54 13.93 -1.89 -21.76
N PHE A 55 14.20 -2.14 -20.48
CA PHE A 55 14.11 -1.10 -19.45
C PHE A 55 15.12 0.03 -19.71
N ALA A 56 16.36 -0.29 -20.06
CA ALA A 56 17.41 0.69 -20.35
C ALA A 56 17.04 1.56 -21.56
N ILE A 57 16.64 0.95 -22.68
CA ILE A 57 16.22 1.70 -23.88
C ILE A 57 15.00 2.57 -23.59
N ALA A 58 14.03 2.05 -22.85
CA ALA A 58 12.85 2.81 -22.51
C ALA A 58 13.21 4.04 -21.66
N LEU A 59 14.17 3.92 -20.73
CA LEU A 59 14.68 5.08 -19.99
C LEU A 59 15.39 6.10 -20.88
N ASP A 60 16.20 5.66 -21.84
CA ASP A 60 16.84 6.57 -22.82
C ASP A 60 15.79 7.29 -23.67
N THR A 61 14.82 6.54 -24.19
CA THR A 61 13.70 7.07 -25.00
C THR A 61 12.89 8.09 -24.20
N PHE A 62 12.55 7.79 -22.94
CA PHE A 62 11.82 8.72 -22.10
C PHE A 62 12.68 9.93 -21.72
N ALA A 63 14.00 9.78 -21.56
CA ALA A 63 14.88 10.90 -21.30
C ALA A 63 14.92 11.86 -22.50
N GLU A 64 14.96 11.35 -23.73
CA GLU A 64 14.88 12.15 -24.95
C GLU A 64 13.61 13.02 -25.01
N TRP A 65 12.47 12.49 -24.54
CA TRP A 65 11.21 13.27 -24.46
C TRP A 65 11.32 14.49 -23.54
N PHE A 66 12.26 14.50 -22.61
CA PHE A 66 12.51 15.60 -21.67
C PHE A 66 13.90 16.23 -21.84
N ASN A 67 14.43 16.29 -23.06
CA ASN A 67 15.74 16.89 -23.37
C ASN A 67 16.91 16.23 -22.61
N GLY A 68 16.88 14.90 -22.49
CA GLY A 68 17.91 14.11 -21.80
C GLY A 68 17.75 14.05 -20.28
N GLN A 69 16.63 14.53 -19.71
CA GLN A 69 16.42 14.55 -18.25
C GLN A 69 15.98 13.19 -17.72
N TYR A 70 16.95 12.37 -17.29
CA TYR A 70 16.70 11.02 -16.79
C TYR A 70 15.85 10.98 -15.51
N GLY A 71 15.82 12.05 -14.71
CA GLY A 71 14.93 12.12 -13.54
C GLY A 71 13.45 12.05 -13.90
N PHE A 72 13.04 12.65 -15.03
CA PHE A 72 11.68 12.54 -15.54
C PHE A 72 11.45 11.22 -16.29
N ALA A 73 12.47 10.66 -16.92
CA ALA A 73 12.41 9.32 -17.50
C ALA A 73 12.02 8.26 -16.46
N VAL A 74 12.64 8.31 -15.26
CA VAL A 74 12.29 7.41 -14.14
C VAL A 74 10.84 7.62 -13.70
N LEU A 75 10.36 8.87 -13.63
CA LEU A 75 8.96 9.16 -13.29
C LEU A 75 7.97 8.55 -14.29
N VAL A 76 8.21 8.74 -15.60
CA VAL A 76 7.36 8.19 -16.66
C VAL A 76 7.38 6.67 -16.64
N MET A 77 8.57 6.07 -16.46
CA MET A 77 8.72 4.62 -16.29
C MET A 77 7.86 4.10 -15.13
N VAL A 78 7.90 4.77 -13.98
CA VAL A 78 7.07 4.43 -12.81
C VAL A 78 5.59 4.48 -13.17
N ILE A 79 5.12 5.56 -13.80
CA ILE A 79 3.71 5.74 -14.14
C ILE A 79 3.24 4.63 -15.09
N ILE A 80 4.01 4.32 -16.13
CA ILE A 80 3.66 3.28 -17.12
C ILE A 80 3.58 1.92 -16.42
N VAL A 81 4.65 1.50 -15.74
CA VAL A 81 4.70 0.18 -15.08
C VAL A 81 3.60 0.06 -14.05
N ARG A 82 3.37 1.10 -13.23
CA ARG A 82 2.33 1.11 -12.21
C ARG A 82 0.92 1.09 -12.79
N THR A 83 0.70 1.73 -13.93
CA THR A 83 -0.59 1.70 -14.64
C THR A 83 -0.85 0.33 -15.26
N LEU A 84 0.18 -0.32 -15.82
CA LEU A 84 0.06 -1.68 -16.37
C LEU A 84 -0.27 -2.72 -15.29
N ILE A 85 0.32 -2.62 -14.10
CA ILE A 85 0.00 -3.52 -12.98
C ILE A 85 -1.25 -3.10 -12.19
N LEU A 86 -1.83 -1.93 -12.47
CA LEU A 86 -3.02 -1.42 -11.80
C LEU A 86 -4.16 -2.45 -11.70
N PRO A 87 -4.60 -3.15 -12.77
CA PRO A 87 -5.66 -4.15 -12.66
C PRO A 87 -5.33 -5.28 -11.67
N LEU A 88 -4.05 -5.68 -11.57
CA LEU A 88 -3.60 -6.65 -10.58
C LEU A 88 -3.73 -6.07 -9.16
N THR A 89 -3.26 -4.84 -8.93
CA THR A 89 -3.38 -4.17 -7.62
C THR A 89 -4.85 -3.97 -7.21
N MET A 90 -5.75 -3.73 -8.15
CA MET A 90 -7.19 -3.63 -7.88
C MET A 90 -7.77 -4.94 -7.32
N LYS A 91 -7.38 -6.09 -7.90
CA LYS A 91 -7.75 -7.42 -7.37
C LYS A 91 -7.18 -7.64 -5.97
N GLN A 92 -5.94 -7.18 -5.74
CA GLN A 92 -5.29 -7.27 -4.45
C GLN A 92 -5.99 -6.44 -3.36
N VAL A 93 -6.41 -5.22 -3.71
CA VAL A 93 -7.18 -4.34 -2.81
C VAL A 93 -8.53 -4.98 -2.46
N LYS A 94 -9.22 -5.59 -3.43
CA LYS A 94 -10.45 -6.36 -3.17
C LYS A 94 -10.23 -7.48 -2.15
N SER A 95 -9.16 -8.26 -2.29
CA SER A 95 -8.81 -9.31 -1.33
C SER A 95 -8.53 -8.74 0.07
N SER A 96 -7.82 -7.61 0.13
CA SER A 96 -7.52 -6.93 1.41
C SER A 96 -8.78 -6.38 2.09
N ARG A 97 -9.81 -5.98 1.34
CA ARG A 97 -11.11 -5.56 1.91
C ARG A 97 -11.91 -6.75 2.46
N ALA A 98 -11.89 -7.89 1.80
CA ALA A 98 -12.51 -9.10 2.33
C ALA A 98 -11.88 -9.50 3.69
N MET A 99 -10.57 -9.29 3.84
CA MET A 99 -9.86 -9.50 5.10
C MET A 99 -10.27 -8.52 6.21
N GLN A 100 -10.65 -7.29 5.87
CA GLN A 100 -11.18 -6.32 6.83
C GLN A 100 -12.55 -6.74 7.35
N ALA A 101 -13.40 -7.29 6.48
CA ALA A 101 -14.76 -7.67 6.85
C ALA A 101 -14.79 -8.76 7.94
N ILE A 102 -13.80 -9.66 7.96
CA ILE A 102 -13.67 -10.75 8.94
C ILE A 102 -12.87 -10.37 10.20
N GLN A 103 -12.33 -9.15 10.28
CA GLN A 103 -11.61 -8.66 11.45
C GLN A 103 -12.37 -8.80 12.78
N PRO A 104 -13.67 -8.45 12.90
CA PRO A 104 -14.37 -8.59 14.19
C PRO A 104 -14.45 -10.04 14.65
N GLU A 105 -14.48 -11.00 13.73
CA GLU A 105 -14.49 -12.43 14.06
C GLU A 105 -13.10 -12.91 14.50
N LEU A 106 -12.04 -12.42 13.86
CA LEU A 106 -10.66 -12.63 14.33
C LEU A 106 -10.45 -12.12 15.76
N GLU A 107 -10.99 -10.95 16.09
CA GLU A 107 -10.90 -10.40 17.45
C GLU A 107 -11.68 -11.25 18.47
N LYS A 108 -12.84 -11.80 18.09
CA LYS A 108 -13.58 -12.75 18.93
C LYS A 108 -12.78 -14.03 19.17
N ILE A 109 -12.15 -14.60 18.15
CA ILE A 109 -11.28 -15.78 18.28
C ILE A 109 -10.13 -15.48 19.26
N LYS A 110 -9.47 -14.33 19.10
CA LYS A 110 -8.37 -13.90 19.98
C LYS A 110 -8.79 -13.72 21.43
N LYS A 111 -9.98 -13.15 21.67
CA LYS A 111 -10.54 -13.01 23.02
C LYS A 111 -10.95 -14.36 23.62
N LYS A 112 -11.54 -15.24 22.81
CA LYS A 112 -12.03 -16.57 23.24
C LYS A 112 -10.91 -17.54 23.60
N TYR A 113 -9.81 -17.52 22.86
CA TYR A 113 -8.68 -18.43 23.04
C TYR A 113 -7.41 -17.70 23.51
N LYS A 114 -7.56 -16.66 24.33
CA LYS A 114 -6.47 -15.78 24.77
C LYS A 114 -5.28 -16.56 25.37
N ASP A 115 -5.57 -17.61 26.12
CA ASP A 115 -4.57 -18.44 26.81
C ASP A 115 -4.07 -19.63 25.98
N THR A 116 -4.53 -19.77 24.72
CA THR A 116 -4.17 -20.89 23.84
C THR A 116 -3.78 -20.39 22.45
N PRO A 117 -2.52 -19.93 22.26
CA PRO A 117 -2.07 -19.36 20.98
C PRO A 117 -2.17 -20.34 19.81
N GLU A 118 -1.99 -21.64 20.05
CA GLU A 118 -2.17 -22.67 19.02
C GLU A 118 -3.61 -22.73 18.50
N LYS A 119 -4.61 -22.66 19.39
CA LYS A 119 -6.03 -22.62 18.99
C LYS A 119 -6.38 -21.32 18.27
N VAL A 120 -5.80 -20.19 18.69
CA VAL A 120 -5.95 -18.91 17.96
C VAL A 120 -5.48 -19.07 16.51
N GLN A 121 -4.32 -19.68 16.29
CA GLN A 121 -3.78 -19.87 14.94
C GLN A 121 -4.63 -20.82 14.09
N GLN A 122 -5.09 -21.95 14.67
CA GLN A 122 -5.94 -22.93 13.99
C GLN A 122 -7.28 -22.34 13.59
N GLU A 123 -7.98 -21.70 14.53
CA GLU A 123 -9.30 -21.09 14.29
C GLU A 123 -9.19 -19.89 13.34
N THR A 124 -8.11 -19.10 13.43
CA THR A 124 -7.85 -18.02 12.47
C THR A 124 -7.70 -18.56 11.04
N MET A 125 -6.96 -19.66 10.87
CA MET A 125 -6.77 -20.28 9.57
C MET A 125 -8.07 -20.89 9.04
N ARG A 126 -8.85 -21.53 9.92
CA ARG A 126 -10.19 -22.06 9.60
C ARG A 126 -11.12 -20.93 9.14
N LEU A 127 -11.13 -19.82 9.86
CA LEU A 127 -11.93 -18.64 9.51
C LEU A 127 -11.57 -18.08 8.12
N PHE A 128 -10.27 -18.00 7.80
CA PHE A 128 -9.81 -17.58 6.48
C PHE A 128 -10.27 -18.54 5.37
N GLN A 129 -10.29 -19.85 5.63
CA GLN A 129 -10.75 -20.86 4.67
C GLN A 129 -12.26 -20.80 4.46
N GLU A 130 -13.04 -20.70 5.54
CA GLU A 130 -14.51 -20.61 5.50
C GLU A 130 -14.96 -19.36 4.74
N ASN A 131 -14.27 -18.22 4.95
CA ASN A 131 -14.55 -16.97 4.27
C ASN A 131 -13.81 -16.81 2.92
N LYS A 132 -13.03 -17.81 2.49
CA LYS A 132 -12.25 -17.82 1.24
C LYS A 132 -11.33 -16.59 1.07
N VAL A 133 -10.76 -16.09 2.17
CA VAL A 133 -9.84 -14.94 2.19
C VAL A 133 -8.39 -15.44 2.20
N ASN A 134 -7.54 -14.89 1.34
CA ASN A 134 -6.12 -15.26 1.27
C ASN A 134 -5.24 -14.23 2.00
N PRO A 135 -4.56 -14.59 3.11
CA PRO A 135 -3.64 -13.69 3.83
C PRO A 135 -2.43 -13.26 2.98
N MET A 136 -1.98 -14.10 2.05
CA MET A 136 -0.82 -13.84 1.20
C MET A 136 -1.09 -12.77 0.13
N ALA A 137 -2.36 -12.43 -0.13
CA ALA A 137 -2.67 -11.34 -1.05
C ALA A 137 -2.08 -9.99 -0.58
N GLY A 138 -1.80 -9.83 0.72
CA GLY A 138 -1.18 -8.62 1.27
C GLY A 138 0.30 -8.42 0.88
N CYS A 139 1.04 -9.50 0.56
CA CYS A 139 2.47 -9.42 0.21
C CYS A 139 2.73 -9.34 -1.31
N LEU A 140 1.68 -9.47 -2.13
CA LEU A 140 1.77 -9.40 -3.58
C LEU A 140 2.48 -8.14 -4.14
N PRO A 141 2.32 -6.92 -3.56
CA PRO A 141 3.03 -5.73 -4.04
C PRO A 141 4.53 -5.90 -3.96
N LEU A 142 5.03 -6.51 -2.87
CA LEU A 142 6.46 -6.71 -2.66
C LEU A 142 7.01 -7.66 -3.73
N ILE A 143 6.30 -8.77 -3.99
CA ILE A 143 6.70 -9.75 -5.01
C ILE A 143 6.75 -9.12 -6.40
N VAL A 144 5.74 -8.33 -6.77
CA VAL A 144 5.71 -7.66 -8.08
C VAL A 144 6.76 -6.55 -8.17
N GLN A 145 7.06 -5.88 -7.06
CA GLN A 145 8.02 -4.79 -7.00
C GLN A 145 9.48 -5.27 -7.13
N MET A 146 9.82 -6.46 -6.63
CA MET A 146 11.20 -6.96 -6.65
C MET A 146 11.79 -7.06 -8.07
N PRO A 147 11.14 -7.70 -9.06
CA PRO A 147 11.64 -7.73 -10.44
C PRO A 147 11.80 -6.35 -11.08
N ILE A 148 10.86 -5.44 -10.83
CA ILE A 148 10.92 -4.06 -11.36
C ILE A 148 12.13 -3.31 -10.78
N PHE A 149 12.36 -3.47 -9.48
CA PHE A 149 13.51 -2.87 -8.80
C PHE A 149 14.83 -3.42 -9.36
N ILE A 150 14.93 -4.74 -9.53
CA ILE A 150 16.13 -5.39 -10.11
C ILE A 150 16.36 -4.92 -11.55
N ALA A 151 15.30 -4.79 -12.35
CA ALA A 151 15.41 -4.31 -13.73
C ALA A 151 15.93 -2.88 -13.78
N LEU A 152 15.39 -1.99 -12.93
CA LEU A 152 15.82 -0.60 -12.87
C LEU A 152 17.25 -0.45 -12.34
N TYR A 153 17.61 -1.17 -11.26
CA TYR A 153 18.97 -1.17 -10.72
C TYR A 153 19.99 -1.57 -11.79
N ASN A 154 19.73 -2.67 -12.50
CA ASN A 154 20.60 -3.08 -13.60
C ASN A 154 20.60 -2.04 -14.73
N SER A 155 19.46 -1.45 -15.08
CA SER A 155 19.42 -0.42 -16.13
C SER A 155 20.29 0.80 -15.79
N ILE A 156 20.30 1.23 -14.52
CA ILE A 156 21.20 2.29 -14.04
C ILE A 156 22.67 1.84 -14.12
N TYR A 157 22.94 0.59 -13.74
CA TYR A 157 24.30 0.04 -13.74
C TYR A 157 24.87 -0.14 -15.15
N TYR A 158 24.08 -0.53 -16.14
CA TYR A 158 24.52 -0.80 -17.52
C TYR A 158 24.38 0.42 -18.45
N ASN A 159 23.82 1.53 -17.98
CA ASN A 159 23.63 2.76 -18.77
C ASN A 159 24.53 3.91 -18.25
N PRO A 160 25.66 4.19 -18.93
CA PRO A 160 26.57 5.28 -18.54
C PRO A 160 25.90 6.66 -18.57
N SER A 161 25.10 6.93 -19.60
CA SER A 161 24.41 8.21 -19.80
C SER A 161 23.50 8.54 -18.62
N LEU A 162 22.78 7.54 -18.10
CA LEU A 162 21.94 7.70 -16.90
C LEU A 162 22.81 7.88 -15.64
N ARG A 163 23.85 7.06 -15.48
CA ARG A 163 24.69 7.03 -14.29
C ARG A 163 25.39 8.37 -14.04
N GLU A 164 25.87 8.99 -15.10
CA GLU A 164 26.62 10.26 -15.05
C GLU A 164 25.70 11.48 -15.05
N HIS A 165 24.42 11.31 -15.33
CA HIS A 165 23.47 12.41 -15.38
C HIS A 165 23.19 13.01 -14.01
N SER A 166 23.07 14.34 -14.00
CA SER A 166 22.64 15.10 -12.82
C SER A 166 21.18 15.52 -12.97
N PHE A 167 20.41 15.38 -11.90
CA PHE A 167 19.01 15.79 -11.84
C PHE A 167 18.74 16.51 -10.53
N LEU A 168 18.34 17.79 -10.59
CA LEU A 168 18.27 18.67 -9.42
C LEU A 168 19.64 18.72 -8.70
N TRP A 169 19.72 18.32 -7.43
CA TRP A 169 20.97 18.19 -6.66
C TRP A 169 21.57 16.79 -6.71
N LEU A 170 20.95 15.85 -7.44
CA LEU A 170 21.28 14.43 -7.43
C LEU A 170 22.24 14.09 -8.58
N GLN A 171 23.16 13.15 -8.31
CA GLN A 171 23.89 12.42 -9.35
C GLN A 171 23.30 11.02 -9.41
N LEU A 172 22.59 10.69 -10.49
CA LEU A 172 21.69 9.53 -10.53
C LEU A 172 22.40 8.19 -10.31
N GLY A 173 23.66 8.08 -10.72
CA GLY A 173 24.51 6.91 -10.51
C GLY A 173 25.25 6.84 -9.18
N LYS A 174 25.18 7.87 -8.33
CA LYS A 174 25.86 7.92 -7.02
C LYS A 174 24.86 8.06 -5.88
N PRO A 175 25.22 7.60 -4.66
CA PRO A 175 24.36 7.80 -3.51
C PRO A 175 24.16 9.28 -3.15
N ASP A 176 22.96 9.62 -2.64
CA ASP A 176 22.66 10.96 -2.11
C ASP A 176 22.99 11.04 -0.63
N HIS A 177 24.15 11.62 -0.30
CA HIS A 177 24.61 11.83 1.07
C HIS A 177 24.07 13.11 1.71
N LEU A 178 23.25 13.92 1.01
CA LEU A 178 22.56 15.06 1.63
C LEU A 178 21.37 14.64 2.49
N PHE A 179 21.05 13.34 2.55
CA PHE A 179 19.93 12.74 3.28
C PHE A 179 18.53 13.20 2.84
N ILE A 180 18.42 14.20 1.96
CA ILE A 180 17.15 14.75 1.48
C ILE A 180 16.34 13.65 0.79
N LEU A 181 16.90 13.00 -0.23
CA LEU A 181 16.16 12.00 -0.99
C LEU A 181 15.92 10.70 -0.18
N PRO A 182 16.89 10.15 0.57
CA PRO A 182 16.64 9.03 1.47
C PRO A 182 15.52 9.30 2.47
N LEU A 183 15.48 10.51 3.06
CA LEU A 183 14.44 10.90 4.01
C LEU A 183 13.08 11.02 3.33
N LEU A 184 13.01 11.60 2.13
CA LEU A 184 11.77 11.67 1.34
C LEU A 184 11.26 10.29 0.93
N ALA A 185 12.15 9.40 0.50
CA ALA A 185 11.79 8.02 0.16
C ALA A 185 11.25 7.26 1.39
N ALA A 186 11.91 7.40 2.54
CA ALA A 186 11.46 6.80 3.79
C ALA A 186 10.14 7.39 4.29
N ALA A 187 9.99 8.73 4.28
CA ALA A 187 8.78 9.41 4.71
C ALA A 187 7.57 9.06 3.83
N THR A 188 7.76 9.01 2.51
CA THR A 188 6.70 8.58 1.58
C THR A 188 6.37 7.10 1.75
N THR A 189 7.36 6.24 2.00
CA THR A 189 7.15 4.82 2.32
C THR A 189 6.35 4.66 3.60
N PHE A 190 6.70 5.43 4.64
CA PHE A 190 5.97 5.44 5.91
C PHE A 190 4.52 5.87 5.71
N LEU A 191 4.29 6.99 5.00
CA LEU A 191 2.94 7.49 4.70
C LEU A 191 2.13 6.47 3.89
N GLN A 192 2.71 5.91 2.83
CA GLN A 192 2.12 4.88 1.98
C GLN A 192 1.75 3.64 2.80
N THR A 193 2.68 3.15 3.62
CA THR A 193 2.46 1.98 4.48
C THR A 193 1.36 2.27 5.50
N ARG A 194 1.39 3.44 6.16
CA ARG A 194 0.40 3.83 7.17
C ARG A 194 -1.01 3.90 6.60
N MET A 195 -1.16 4.42 5.39
CA MET A 195 -2.44 4.45 4.68
C MET A 195 -2.92 3.03 4.34
N MET A 196 -2.04 2.12 3.90
CA MET A 196 -2.40 0.71 3.73
C MET A 196 -2.74 0.01 5.05
N THR A 197 -2.08 0.34 6.15
CA THR A 197 -2.37 -0.27 7.46
C THR A 197 -3.74 0.13 8.00
N LYS A 198 -4.19 1.36 7.71
CA LYS A 198 -5.57 1.80 8.00
C LYS A 198 -6.59 1.06 7.17
N MET A 199 -6.19 0.57 5.99
CA MET A 199 -7.03 -0.32 5.20
C MET A 199 -7.04 -1.69 5.89
N ASN A 200 -5.92 -2.37 6.08
CA ASN A 200 -5.92 -3.75 6.61
C ASN A 200 -5.31 -3.87 8.03
N PRO A 201 -6.11 -3.74 9.10
CA PRO A 201 -5.64 -3.87 10.47
C PRO A 201 -5.29 -5.32 10.87
N VAL A 202 -5.63 -6.34 10.08
CA VAL A 202 -5.15 -7.73 10.30
C VAL A 202 -3.62 -7.78 10.19
N GLN A 203 -3.01 -6.92 9.38
CA GLN A 203 -1.55 -6.76 9.31
C GLN A 203 -0.95 -6.03 10.54
N GLN A 204 -1.77 -5.53 11.47
CA GLN A 204 -1.31 -4.85 12.70
C GLN A 204 -1.10 -5.78 13.89
N GLN A 205 -1.17 -7.10 13.71
CA GLN A 205 -1.08 -8.03 14.84
C GLN A 205 0.22 -8.83 14.78
N GLY A 206 1.01 -8.78 15.85
CA GLY A 206 2.22 -9.57 16.01
C GLY A 206 3.43 -9.06 15.20
N PRO A 207 4.33 -9.95 14.74
CA PRO A 207 5.58 -9.61 14.05
C PRO A 207 5.41 -8.78 12.77
N MET A 208 4.25 -8.86 12.11
CA MET A 208 4.00 -8.14 10.85
C MET A 208 3.90 -6.61 11.04
N GLN A 209 3.39 -6.14 12.18
CA GLN A 209 3.34 -4.70 12.48
C GLN A 209 4.75 -4.13 12.64
N PHE A 210 5.62 -4.88 13.32
CA PHE A 210 7.02 -4.50 13.50
C PHE A 210 7.73 -4.39 12.15
N MET A 211 7.52 -5.37 11.26
CA MET A 211 8.08 -5.33 9.91
C MET A 211 7.62 -4.10 9.13
N MET A 212 6.35 -3.69 9.23
CA MET A 212 5.85 -2.47 8.60
C MET A 212 6.44 -1.18 9.18
N MET A 213 6.76 -1.14 10.47
CA MET A 213 7.37 0.02 11.11
C MET A 213 8.86 0.13 10.80
N VAL A 214 9.55 -1.01 10.67
CA VAL A 214 10.97 -1.09 10.32
C VAL A 214 11.20 -0.87 8.83
N TYR A 215 10.24 -1.23 7.96
CA TYR A 215 10.41 -1.13 6.50
C TYR A 215 10.81 0.27 6.00
N PRO A 216 10.21 1.39 6.44
CA PRO A 216 10.68 2.73 6.09
C PRO A 216 12.11 3.04 6.54
N VAL A 217 12.53 2.52 7.70
CA VAL A 217 13.91 2.68 8.20
C VAL A 217 14.89 1.91 7.31
N LEU A 218 14.52 0.70 6.89
CA LEU A 218 15.31 -0.08 5.94
C LEU A 218 15.42 0.64 4.58
N ILE A 219 14.33 1.23 4.08
CA ILE A 219 14.38 2.05 2.86
C ILE A 219 15.30 3.26 3.03
N PHE A 220 15.30 3.92 4.20
CA PHE A 220 16.25 5.02 4.47
C PHE A 220 17.70 4.56 4.38
N ILE A 221 18.06 3.49 5.10
CA ILE A 221 19.43 2.95 5.12
C ILE A 221 19.86 2.50 3.73
N MET A 222 19.00 1.78 3.00
CA MET A 222 19.30 1.37 1.63
C MET A 222 19.44 2.58 0.70
N SER A 223 18.58 3.58 0.85
CA SER A 223 18.61 4.78 0.00
C SER A 223 19.87 5.60 0.20
N TYR A 224 20.44 5.58 1.41
CA TYR A 224 21.71 6.23 1.70
C TYR A 224 22.92 5.54 1.03
N ASN A 225 22.83 4.23 0.78
CA ASN A 225 23.94 3.44 0.22
C ASN A 225 23.83 3.23 -1.30
N PHE A 226 22.65 3.40 -1.88
CA PHE A 226 22.39 3.09 -3.29
C PHE A 226 22.40 4.32 -4.19
N PRO A 227 22.65 4.14 -5.52
CA PRO A 227 22.54 5.21 -6.51
C PRO A 227 21.22 5.95 -6.40
N SER A 228 21.26 7.29 -6.41
CA SER A 228 20.11 8.16 -6.11
C SER A 228 18.92 7.96 -7.05
N ALA A 229 19.12 7.41 -8.25
CA ALA A 229 18.03 6.99 -9.12
C ALA A 229 17.09 5.94 -8.49
N LEU A 230 17.59 5.06 -7.61
CA LEU A 230 16.76 4.06 -6.91
C LEU A 230 15.86 4.68 -5.82
N PRO A 231 16.37 5.53 -4.91
CA PRO A 231 15.52 6.33 -4.01
C PRO A 231 14.55 7.24 -4.73
N LEU A 232 14.95 7.82 -5.86
CA LEU A 232 14.06 8.65 -6.69
C LEU A 232 12.90 7.81 -7.25
N TYR A 233 13.20 6.60 -7.73
CA TYR A 233 12.19 5.63 -8.10
C TYR A 233 11.25 5.29 -6.95
N TRP A 234 11.76 4.98 -5.76
CA TRP A 234 10.92 4.68 -4.60
C TRP A 234 9.99 5.85 -4.28
N PHE A 235 10.52 7.06 -4.25
CA PHE A 235 9.74 8.28 -4.01
C PHE A 235 8.59 8.41 -5.00
N TYR A 236 8.84 8.32 -6.31
CA TYR A 236 7.78 8.41 -7.32
C TYR A 236 6.78 7.24 -7.23
N SER A 237 7.27 6.03 -6.98
CA SER A 237 6.45 4.82 -6.86
C SER A 237 5.51 4.90 -5.65
N ASN A 238 6.00 5.47 -4.54
CA ASN A 238 5.22 5.74 -3.35
C ASN A 238 4.18 6.83 -3.59
N LEU A 239 4.54 7.93 -4.26
CA LEU A 239 3.60 8.99 -4.62
C LEU A 239 2.46 8.46 -5.49
N TYR A 240 2.80 7.69 -6.53
CA TYR A 240 1.79 7.02 -7.36
C TYR A 240 0.85 6.17 -6.49
N THR A 241 1.41 5.35 -5.61
CA THR A 241 0.63 4.46 -4.74
C THR A 241 -0.25 5.25 -3.75
N ILE A 242 0.24 6.38 -3.24
CA ILE A 242 -0.52 7.29 -2.36
C ILE A 242 -1.71 7.87 -3.10
N ILE A 243 -1.48 8.41 -4.29
CA ILE A 243 -2.53 8.97 -5.16
C ILE A 243 -3.55 7.89 -5.52
N GLN A 244 -3.07 6.72 -5.97
CA GLN A 244 -3.89 5.57 -6.34
C GLN A 244 -4.80 5.14 -5.18
N ASN A 245 -4.23 4.93 -3.99
CA ASN A 245 -4.98 4.52 -2.81
C ASN A 245 -5.95 5.61 -2.33
N TYR A 246 -5.58 6.89 -2.44
CA TYR A 246 -6.47 8.00 -2.11
C TYR A 246 -7.74 7.97 -2.96
N PHE A 247 -7.62 7.79 -4.29
CA PHE A 247 -8.79 7.64 -5.18
C PHE A 247 -9.56 6.35 -4.93
N LEU A 248 -8.86 5.24 -4.73
CA LEU A 248 -9.45 3.95 -4.35
C LEU A 248 -10.22 4.00 -3.03
N TYR A 249 -9.84 4.88 -2.12
CA TYR A 249 -10.43 5.02 -0.80
C TYR A 249 -11.61 5.99 -0.78
N ARG A 250 -11.52 7.13 -1.49
CA ARG A 250 -12.58 8.15 -1.54
C ARG A 250 -13.95 7.59 -2.00
N ASN A 251 -13.95 6.58 -2.87
CA ASN A 251 -15.19 5.94 -3.31
C ASN A 251 -15.78 4.95 -2.28
N ASN A 252 -15.04 4.55 -1.25
CA ASN A 252 -15.48 3.53 -0.29
C ASN A 252 -16.32 4.08 0.86
N ASP A 253 -16.16 5.36 1.21
CA ASP A 253 -17.01 5.98 2.24
C ASP A 253 -18.47 6.04 1.79
N LYS A 254 -18.71 6.20 0.48
CA LYS A 254 -20.05 6.12 -0.12
C LYS A 254 -20.65 4.71 -0.03
N THR A 255 -19.85 3.66 -0.24
CA THR A 255 -20.31 2.27 -0.09
C THR A 255 -20.52 1.88 1.37
N LYS A 256 -19.65 2.35 2.28
CA LYS A 256 -19.82 2.15 3.73
C LYS A 256 -21.06 2.90 4.25
N LEU A 257 -21.30 4.14 3.82
CA LEU A 257 -22.53 4.87 4.16
C LEU A 257 -23.77 4.17 3.61
N ALA A 258 -23.75 3.69 2.36
CA ALA A 258 -24.88 3.00 1.74
C ALA A 258 -25.21 1.65 2.41
N VAL A 259 -24.19 0.89 2.82
CA VAL A 259 -24.37 -0.38 3.56
C VAL A 259 -24.77 -0.11 5.02
N ALA A 260 -24.26 0.94 5.65
CA ALA A 260 -24.67 1.34 7.01
C ALA A 260 -26.12 1.86 7.05
N THR A 261 -26.56 2.62 6.04
CA THR A 261 -27.96 3.06 5.91
C THR A 261 -28.90 1.92 5.53
N ALA A 262 -28.46 0.97 4.70
CA ALA A 262 -29.22 -0.24 4.41
C ALA A 262 -29.33 -1.19 5.62
N GLY A 263 -28.28 -1.27 6.45
CA GLY A 263 -28.28 -2.06 7.69
C GLY A 263 -29.08 -1.43 8.84
N ALA A 264 -29.16 -0.10 8.90
CA ALA A 264 -29.97 0.62 9.88
C ALA A 264 -31.49 0.54 9.60
N GLY A 265 -31.90 0.27 8.36
CA GLY A 265 -33.30 0.12 7.97
C GLY A 265 -33.94 -1.24 8.30
N ALA A 266 -33.17 -2.24 8.74
CA ALA A 266 -33.65 -3.61 8.96
C ALA A 266 -33.84 -3.99 10.45
N GLY A 267 -33.57 -3.06 11.38
CA GLY A 267 -33.48 -3.35 12.82
C GLY A 267 -34.52 -2.71 13.74
N SER A 268 -35.50 -1.95 13.24
CA SER A 268 -36.51 -1.30 14.10
C SER A 268 -37.91 -1.38 13.49
N ALA A 269 -38.43 -2.61 13.42
CA ALA A 269 -39.84 -2.89 13.10
C ALA A 269 -40.41 -3.85 14.16
N LYS A 270 -40.51 -3.34 15.39
CA LYS A 270 -41.25 -3.85 16.57
C LYS A 270 -40.75 -2.96 17.70
N GLU A 271 -41.37 -1.82 17.96
CA GLU A 271 -42.45 -1.75 18.94
C GLU A 271 -43.06 -0.34 18.88
N VAL A 272 -44.11 -0.16 18.08
CA VAL A 272 -45.11 0.90 18.33
C VAL A 272 -46.44 0.36 17.86
N ASN A 273 -47.24 -0.15 18.78
CA ASN A 273 -48.67 -0.21 18.56
C ASN A 273 -49.40 0.04 19.87
N LEU A 274 -50.38 0.94 19.78
CA LEU A 274 -51.46 1.22 20.73
C LEU A 274 -51.13 1.98 22.03
N VAL A 275 -51.11 3.32 21.94
CA VAL A 275 -51.98 4.14 22.81
C VAL A 275 -52.71 5.20 21.98
N LYS A 276 -53.96 4.85 21.66
CA LYS A 276 -55.16 5.70 21.52
C LYS A 276 -55.03 7.07 20.84
N SER A 277 -55.47 7.09 19.57
CA SER A 277 -56.37 8.14 19.09
C SER A 277 -57.67 8.10 19.91
N LYS A 278 -57.98 9.18 20.63
CA LYS A 278 -59.34 9.54 21.06
C LYS A 278 -59.54 11.03 20.80
N ASN A 279 -60.18 11.28 19.67
CA ASN A 279 -61.32 12.17 19.46
C ASN A 279 -61.28 13.62 20.00
N THR A 280 -61.42 14.53 19.03
CA THR A 280 -62.34 15.70 18.99
C THR A 280 -62.16 16.89 19.93
N ASN A 281 -62.10 18.05 19.25
CA ASN A 281 -62.71 19.35 19.60
C ASN A 281 -62.21 20.08 20.84
N ALA A 282 -61.49 21.19 20.62
CA ALA A 282 -61.91 22.52 21.07
C ALA A 282 -61.07 23.62 20.41
N ARG A 283 -61.72 24.43 19.57
CA ARG A 283 -61.34 25.83 19.32
C ARG A 283 -61.61 26.64 20.60
N LYS A 284 -60.72 27.56 20.95
CA LYS A 284 -60.97 29.02 21.06
C LYS A 284 -59.93 29.72 21.94
N ASP A 285 -59.41 30.83 21.40
CA ASP A 285 -59.05 32.11 22.03
C ASP A 285 -57.97 32.07 23.15
N VAL A 286 -56.92 32.91 23.20
CA VAL A 286 -56.82 34.37 23.02
C VAL A 286 -55.35 34.74 22.71
N THR A 287 -55.14 35.82 21.95
CA THR A 287 -53.85 36.43 21.56
C THR A 287 -53.26 37.34 22.69
N PRO A 288 -52.28 38.22 22.45
CA PRO A 288 -50.87 38.16 22.87
C PRO A 288 -50.50 39.05 24.07
N ALA A 289 -49.29 38.90 24.62
CA ALA A 289 -48.69 39.96 25.44
C ALA A 289 -47.18 40.10 25.19
N ALA A 290 -46.81 41.32 24.78
CA ALA A 290 -45.46 41.84 24.60
C ALA A 290 -44.93 42.52 25.89
N LYS A 291 -43.68 43.00 25.80
CA LYS A 291 -42.86 43.78 26.77
C LYS A 291 -42.00 42.91 27.69
N GLY A 292 -40.73 43.20 27.97
CA GLY A 292 -39.89 44.33 27.61
C GLY A 292 -38.69 44.38 28.56
N ASN A 293 -37.53 44.64 27.98
CA ASN A 293 -36.41 45.44 28.51
C ASN A 293 -35.64 45.07 29.80
N SER A 294 -34.33 45.36 29.70
CA SER A 294 -33.51 46.02 30.73
C SER A 294 -32.73 45.20 31.79
N SER A 295 -31.45 45.00 31.44
CA SER A 295 -30.28 45.60 32.12
C SER A 295 -29.62 44.96 33.36
N LYS A 296 -28.28 45.08 33.34
CA LYS A 296 -27.32 45.22 34.46
C LYS A 296 -27.18 43.98 35.36
N GLY A 297 -25.98 43.49 35.68
CA GLY A 297 -24.66 44.13 35.80
C GLY A 297 -24.06 43.71 37.15
N LYS A 298 -22.72 43.70 37.22
CA LYS A 298 -21.83 43.41 38.38
C LYS A 298 -21.60 41.92 38.70
N LYS A 299 -20.38 41.43 38.48
CA LYS A 299 -19.18 41.53 39.36
C LYS A 299 -19.43 40.87 40.72
N GLU A 300 -18.78 39.74 40.98
CA GLU A 300 -17.65 39.70 41.92
C GLU A 300 -16.96 38.33 41.94
N ALA A 301 -15.64 38.41 42.10
CA ALA A 301 -14.75 37.29 42.32
C ALA A 301 -14.77 36.88 43.79
N LYS A 302 -14.57 35.59 44.10
CA LYS A 302 -13.69 35.22 45.22
C LYS A 302 -13.15 33.81 45.10
N LYS A 303 -11.82 33.76 45.16
CA LYS A 303 -10.93 32.61 45.30
C LYS A 303 -10.79 32.28 46.80
N SER A 304 -10.36 31.05 47.08
CA SER A 304 -9.87 30.51 48.37
C SER A 304 -10.87 29.64 49.15
N LYS A 305 -10.70 28.33 49.06
CA LYS A 305 -9.80 27.56 49.94
C LYS A 305 -9.16 26.43 49.16
#